data_AF-A0A554JGL1-F1
#
_entry.id   AF-A0A554JGL1-F1
#
_cell.length_a   1.000
_cell.length_b   1.000
_cell.length_c   1.000
_cell.angle_alpha   90.00
_cell.angle_beta   90.00
_cell.angle_gamma   90.00
#
_symmetry.space_group_name_H-M   'P 1'
#
loop_
_entity.id
_entity.type
_entity.pdbx_description
1 polymer ?
#
loop_
_entity_poly.entity_id
_entity_poly.type
_entity_poly.pdbx_seq_one_letter_code
_entity_poly.pdbx_strand_id
1 'polypeptide(L)'
;MIFKKLLAVLRSSALRTVAVATIVSFAFVVLVTSAASIISTNIFTDGTLTVSGISSTTGGFLSAASSTVSSSLNVTGYLAASSTAGFTNLGTLYSGFVSLASSTITGTTNLTGYLAASSTSGFTSLSTFYNGFISSASSTLTTLSGTTTATFGVKVGSSGTGINQILFGTCSVDLPNIAATTTGVATCTATGVSSSTRIFVTGYNLPTFIVFTGASSTAVDTIQVAAFNIGSQNSGAGAAVNPDPTTWFWMGIQ
;
A
#
# COMPACT_ATOMS: atom_id res chain seq x y z
N MET A 1 48.45 70.32 67.32
CA MET A 1 48.25 71.38 66.30
C MET A 1 47.63 70.88 64.99
N ILE A 2 47.81 69.61 64.61
CA ILE A 2 47.25 68.98 63.38
C ILE A 2 45.71 68.89 63.37
N PHE A 3 45.07 68.53 64.49
CA PHE A 3 43.61 68.36 64.56
C PHE A 3 42.81 69.66 64.32
N LYS A 4 43.32 70.82 64.75
CA LYS A 4 42.67 72.12 64.51
C LYS A 4 42.79 72.59 63.06
N LYS A 5 43.92 72.30 62.39
CA LYS A 5 44.07 72.57 60.95
C LYS A 5 43.17 71.66 60.11
N LEU A 6 42.99 70.41 60.51
CA LEU A 6 42.06 69.47 59.87
C LEU A 6 40.60 69.95 59.99
N LEU A 7 40.18 70.41 61.18
CA LEU A 7 38.85 70.97 61.39
C LEU A 7 38.61 72.29 60.62
N ALA A 8 39.63 73.13 60.48
CA ALA A 8 39.54 74.39 59.73
C ALA A 8 39.43 74.16 58.22
N VAL A 9 40.14 73.15 57.70
CA VAL A 9 40.04 72.70 56.30
C VAL A 9 38.61 72.19 56.03
N LEU A 10 38.05 71.37 56.93
CA LEU A 10 36.65 70.89 56.86
C LEU A 10 35.57 72.00 56.99
N ARG A 11 35.93 73.17 57.54
CA ARG A 11 35.04 74.35 57.66
C ARG A 11 35.13 75.31 56.48
N SER A 12 36.05 75.11 55.54
CA SER A 12 36.15 75.96 54.36
C SER A 12 34.91 75.76 53.47
N SER A 13 34.30 76.86 53.04
CA SER A 13 33.17 76.83 52.10
C SER A 13 33.50 76.06 50.83
N ALA A 14 34.76 76.11 50.38
CA ALA A 14 35.26 75.36 49.25
C ALA A 14 35.07 73.83 49.41
N LEU A 15 35.42 73.25 50.57
CA LEU A 15 35.28 71.80 50.78
C LEU A 15 33.83 71.34 50.89
N ARG A 16 32.95 72.18 51.45
CA ARG A 16 31.50 71.89 51.48
C ARG A 16 30.89 71.91 50.08
N THR A 17 31.27 72.90 49.27
CA THR A 17 30.81 72.99 47.87
C THR A 17 31.31 71.80 47.06
N VAL A 18 32.57 71.39 47.22
CA VAL A 18 33.10 70.20 46.53
C VAL A 18 32.38 68.94 46.98
N ALA A 19 32.18 68.75 48.29
CA ALA A 19 31.49 67.57 48.82
C ALA A 19 30.03 67.47 48.34
N VAL A 20 29.28 68.59 48.37
CA VAL A 20 27.90 68.63 47.88
C VAL A 20 27.85 68.41 46.37
N ALA A 21 28.75 69.03 45.60
CA ALA A 21 28.81 68.82 44.15
C ALA A 21 29.08 67.35 43.80
N THR A 22 30.00 66.68 44.51
CA THR A 22 30.26 65.25 44.30
C THR A 22 29.06 64.38 44.65
N ILE A 23 28.37 64.63 45.77
CA ILE A 23 27.19 63.84 46.16
C ILE A 23 26.06 64.03 45.15
N VAL A 24 25.82 65.27 44.70
CA VAL A 24 24.78 65.57 43.70
C VAL A 24 25.13 64.93 42.35
N SER A 25 26.39 64.97 41.90
CA SER A 25 26.82 64.28 40.68
C SER A 25 26.66 62.76 40.77
N PHE A 26 27.05 62.14 41.89
CA PHE A 26 26.86 60.69 42.07
C PHE A 26 25.38 60.31 42.16
N ALA A 27 24.57 61.09 42.88
CA ALA A 27 23.12 60.87 42.95
C ALA A 27 22.46 61.01 41.57
N PHE A 28 22.90 61.98 40.76
CA PHE A 28 22.41 62.15 39.39
C PHE A 28 22.79 60.96 38.50
N VAL A 29 24.04 60.49 38.54
CA VAL A 29 24.46 59.30 37.77
C VAL A 29 23.69 58.06 38.19
N VAL A 30 23.47 57.84 39.49
CA VAL A 30 22.68 56.69 39.99
C VAL A 30 21.21 56.78 39.58
N LEU A 31 20.62 57.98 39.59
CA LEU A 31 19.23 58.19 39.15
C LEU A 31 19.05 58.06 37.63
N VAL A 32 20.08 58.38 36.84
CA VAL A 32 20.02 58.26 35.37
C VAL A 32 20.41 56.85 34.91
N THR A 33 21.11 56.06 35.72
CA THR A 33 21.52 54.68 35.38
C THR A 33 20.40 53.63 35.55
N SER A 34 19.23 54.00 36.06
CA SER A 34 18.00 53.19 35.92
C SER A 34 17.31 53.36 34.55
N ALA A 35 17.98 53.95 33.57
CA ALA A 35 17.48 54.12 32.22
C ALA A 35 17.76 52.89 31.33
N ALA A 36 16.81 52.56 30.46
CA ALA A 36 17.01 51.60 29.39
C ALA A 36 18.21 52.02 28.53
N SER A 37 19.26 51.20 28.49
CA SER A 37 20.39 51.41 27.59
C SER A 37 20.03 50.86 26.21
N ILE A 38 19.99 51.72 25.20
CA ILE A 38 19.79 51.31 23.80
C ILE A 38 21.17 51.18 23.14
N ILE A 39 21.50 49.99 22.68
CA ILE A 39 22.68 49.74 21.85
C ILE A 39 22.19 49.73 20.39
N SER A 40 22.65 50.68 19.57
CA SER A 40 22.21 50.84 18.18
C SER A 40 23.04 50.02 17.16
N THR A 41 23.96 49.18 17.64
CA THR A 41 24.91 48.40 16.84
C THR A 41 25.03 46.97 17.37
N ASN A 42 26.07 46.24 16.94
CA ASN A 42 26.33 44.86 17.34
C ASN A 42 26.82 44.75 18.78
N ILE A 43 26.43 43.68 19.46
CA ILE A 43 27.01 43.25 20.74
C ILE A 43 27.97 42.09 20.44
N PHE A 44 29.25 42.23 20.76
CA PHE A 44 30.25 41.17 20.65
C PHE A 44 30.76 40.82 22.05
N THR A 45 30.70 39.54 22.41
CA THR A 45 31.15 39.03 23.71
C THR A 45 32.07 37.83 23.50
N ASP A 46 33.21 37.78 24.19
CA ASP A 46 34.11 36.61 24.17
C ASP A 46 33.55 35.42 25.00
N GLY A 47 32.44 35.65 25.71
CA GLY A 47 31.74 34.66 26.53
C GLY A 47 30.23 34.67 26.29
N THR A 48 29.47 34.16 27.27
CA THR A 48 28.01 34.03 27.19
C THR A 48 27.30 35.35 27.46
N LEU A 49 26.41 35.74 26.55
CA LEU A 49 25.37 36.74 26.83
C LEU A 49 24.20 36.07 27.54
N THR A 50 23.95 36.45 28.80
CA THR A 50 22.77 35.99 29.54
C THR A 50 21.70 37.07 29.52
N VAL A 51 20.51 36.73 29.02
CA VAL A 51 19.33 37.61 29.08
C VAL A 51 18.34 36.99 30.07
N SER A 52 18.17 37.63 31.24
CA SER A 52 17.25 37.14 32.28
C SER A 52 15.78 37.44 31.98
N GLY A 53 15.52 38.43 31.13
CA GLY A 53 14.19 38.79 30.63
C GLY A 53 13.88 38.19 29.27
N ILE A 54 12.92 38.79 28.57
CA ILE A 54 12.53 38.39 27.21
C ILE A 54 13.50 39.01 26.20
N SER A 55 14.04 38.19 25.30
CA SER A 55 14.73 38.66 24.09
C SER A 55 13.77 38.58 22.91
N SER A 56 13.56 39.70 22.21
CA SER A 56 12.74 39.76 20.99
C SER A 56 13.63 40.13 19.80
N THR A 57 13.78 39.20 18.85
CA THR A 57 14.56 39.39 17.63
C THR A 57 13.64 39.64 16.43
N THR A 58 13.67 40.84 15.87
CA THR A 58 12.83 41.18 14.70
C THR A 58 13.36 40.57 13.39
N GLY A 59 14.68 40.38 13.27
CA GLY A 59 15.33 39.82 12.07
C GLY A 59 15.45 38.29 12.06
N GLY A 60 15.01 37.62 13.12
CA GLY A 60 15.17 36.17 13.29
C GLY A 60 16.33 35.77 14.20
N PHE A 61 16.45 34.45 14.43
CA PHE A 61 17.49 33.84 15.25
C PHE A 61 18.41 33.00 14.36
N LEU A 62 19.70 33.35 14.34
CA LEU A 62 20.74 32.61 13.64
C LEU A 62 21.74 32.08 14.68
N SER A 63 21.93 30.77 14.70
CA SER A 63 22.95 30.12 15.51
C SER A 63 23.90 29.34 14.62
N ALA A 64 25.20 29.63 14.72
CA ALA A 64 26.24 28.88 14.02
C ALA A 64 26.49 27.49 14.63
N ALA A 65 26.07 27.30 15.89
CA ALA A 65 26.15 26.04 16.62
C ALA A 65 24.76 25.52 17.00
N SER A 66 24.70 24.48 17.83
CA SER A 66 23.44 23.96 18.37
C SER A 66 22.69 24.99 19.22
N SER A 67 21.36 24.99 19.15
CA SER A 67 20.49 25.77 20.03
C SER A 67 19.44 24.87 20.65
N THR A 68 18.91 25.25 21.81
CA THR A 68 17.88 24.50 22.51
C THR A 68 16.78 25.45 22.95
N VAL A 69 15.54 25.11 22.59
CA VAL A 69 14.34 25.75 23.13
C VAL A 69 13.75 24.77 24.13
N SER A 70 13.71 25.14 25.41
CA SER A 70 13.24 24.26 26.50
C SER A 70 11.73 24.07 26.55
N SER A 71 10.99 24.93 25.85
CA SER A 71 9.53 24.94 25.77
C SER A 71 9.08 24.88 24.30
N SER A 72 7.87 25.32 24.00
CA SER A 72 7.31 25.30 22.65
C SER A 72 8.04 26.23 21.69
N LEU A 73 8.50 25.68 20.56
CA LEU A 73 8.87 26.45 19.38
C LEU A 73 7.64 26.62 18.50
N ASN A 74 7.06 27.82 18.48
CA ASN A 74 5.94 28.16 17.60
C ASN A 74 6.46 28.69 16.27
N VAL A 75 6.24 27.95 15.18
CA VAL A 75 6.58 28.38 13.82
C VAL A 75 5.26 28.64 13.08
N THR A 76 5.02 29.88 12.66
CA THR A 76 3.80 30.26 11.93
C THR A 76 3.88 29.96 10.43
N GLY A 77 5.09 29.74 9.92
CA GLY A 77 5.37 29.27 8.56
C GLY A 77 5.77 27.80 8.51
N TYR A 78 6.50 27.40 7.46
CA TYR A 78 7.05 26.05 7.33
C TYR A 78 8.38 25.93 8.10
N LEU A 79 8.60 24.78 8.74
CA LEU A 79 9.90 24.43 9.33
C LEU A 79 10.81 23.83 8.25
N ALA A 80 11.78 24.62 7.76
CA ALA A 80 12.76 24.17 6.79
C ALA A 80 13.99 23.57 7.48
N ALA A 81 14.26 22.28 7.29
CA ALA A 81 15.51 21.65 7.72
C ALA A 81 16.34 21.28 6.49
N SER A 82 17.58 21.79 6.40
CA SER A 82 18.47 21.55 5.26
C SER A 82 18.98 20.11 5.17
N SER A 83 18.85 19.32 6.24
CA SER A 83 19.25 17.90 6.26
C SER A 83 18.20 17.02 6.91
N THR A 84 17.90 17.23 8.19
CA THR A 84 16.95 16.37 8.92
C THR A 84 16.24 17.16 10.01
N ALA A 85 14.91 17.09 10.02
CA ALA A 85 14.10 17.40 11.19
C ALA A 85 13.75 16.08 11.90
N GLY A 86 14.23 15.92 13.13
CA GLY A 86 13.98 14.73 13.94
C GLY A 86 12.95 14.99 15.04
N PHE A 87 12.08 14.01 15.29
CA PHE A 87 11.12 14.03 16.39
C PHE A 87 11.33 12.75 17.22
N THR A 88 11.69 12.89 18.49
CA THR A 88 11.89 11.73 19.39
C THR A 88 10.58 11.09 19.83
N ASN A 89 9.53 11.90 19.92
CA ASN A 89 8.18 11.48 20.28
C ASN A 89 7.25 11.60 19.06
N LEU A 90 5.94 11.69 19.30
CA LEU A 90 4.94 11.80 18.25
C LEU A 90 4.99 13.18 17.55
N GLY A 91 5.09 13.16 16.23
CA GLY A 91 4.75 14.29 15.37
C GLY A 91 3.32 14.13 14.83
N THR A 92 2.52 15.21 14.85
CA THR A 92 1.15 15.21 14.31
C THR A 92 1.04 16.20 13.16
N LEU A 93 0.60 15.74 12.00
CA LEU A 93 0.41 16.55 10.80
C LEU A 93 -1.09 16.66 10.47
N TYR A 94 -1.72 17.76 10.88
CA TYR A 94 -3.18 17.93 10.78
C TYR A 94 -3.71 18.03 9.33
N SER A 95 -2.91 18.58 8.41
CA SER A 95 -3.31 18.72 7.00
C SER A 95 -2.80 17.58 6.11
N GLY A 96 -2.03 16.65 6.67
CA GLY A 96 -1.46 15.50 5.96
C GLY A 96 0.05 15.54 5.76
N PHE A 97 0.55 14.49 5.12
CA PHE A 97 1.96 14.28 4.81
C PHE A 97 2.15 14.23 3.29
N VAL A 98 3.09 15.01 2.76
CA VAL A 98 3.47 15.01 1.35
C VAL A 98 4.96 14.72 1.25
N SER A 99 5.32 13.66 0.53
CA SER A 99 6.71 13.32 0.22
C SER A 99 6.95 13.40 -1.27
N LEU A 100 7.93 14.20 -1.69
CA LEU A 100 8.39 14.30 -3.08
C LEU A 100 9.45 13.24 -3.43
N ALA A 101 9.99 12.57 -2.42
CA ALA A 101 10.97 11.51 -2.56
C ALA A 101 10.45 10.20 -1.92
N SER A 102 11.30 9.18 -1.89
CA SER A 102 11.00 7.93 -1.19
C SER A 102 10.92 8.18 0.32
N SER A 103 9.92 7.57 0.97
CA SER A 103 9.72 7.59 2.42
C SER A 103 9.59 6.15 2.94
N THR A 104 10.04 5.91 4.17
CA THR A 104 9.93 4.60 4.82
C THR A 104 9.19 4.75 6.14
N ILE A 105 8.22 3.87 6.37
CA ILE A 105 7.55 3.71 7.66
C ILE A 105 7.89 2.31 8.15
N THR A 106 8.57 2.21 9.29
CA THR A 106 8.99 0.93 9.88
C THR A 106 7.92 0.30 10.77
N GLY A 107 6.94 1.08 11.22
CA GLY A 107 5.81 0.64 12.03
C GLY A 107 4.53 0.41 11.22
N THR A 108 3.43 0.21 11.93
CA THR A 108 2.10 0.05 11.31
C THR A 108 1.56 1.38 10.82
N THR A 109 1.13 1.44 9.57
CA THR A 109 0.35 2.56 9.02
C THR A 109 -1.13 2.21 9.06
N ASN A 110 -1.89 2.89 9.91
CA ASN A 110 -3.34 2.71 9.99
C ASN A 110 -4.04 3.79 9.15
N LEU A 111 -4.75 3.38 8.10
CA LEU A 111 -5.58 4.26 7.28
C LEU A 111 -7.05 3.99 7.61
N THR A 112 -7.77 5.03 8.03
CA THR A 112 -9.23 4.95 8.24
C THR A 112 -10.02 5.14 6.94
N GLY A 113 -9.38 5.68 5.90
CA GLY A 113 -9.90 5.82 4.54
C GLY A 113 -9.30 4.82 3.56
N TYR A 114 -9.57 5.03 2.26
CA TYR A 114 -9.01 4.20 1.20
C TYR A 114 -7.55 4.58 0.88
N LEU A 115 -6.74 3.58 0.52
CA LEU A 115 -5.39 3.80 -0.01
C LEU A 115 -5.47 4.00 -1.53
N ALA A 116 -5.20 5.22 -2.00
CA ALA A 116 -5.16 5.54 -3.42
C ALA A 116 -3.71 5.50 -3.94
N ALA A 117 -3.41 4.61 -4.89
CA ALA A 117 -2.15 4.61 -5.61
C ALA A 117 -2.41 4.98 -7.08
N SER A 118 -1.79 6.06 -7.57
CA SER A 118 -1.91 6.49 -8.97
C SER A 118 -1.16 5.58 -9.95
N SER A 119 -0.26 4.73 -9.44
CA SER A 119 0.48 3.74 -10.23
C SER A 119 0.43 2.38 -9.53
N THR A 120 1.41 2.08 -8.69
CA THR A 120 1.54 0.74 -8.11
C THR A 120 1.52 0.80 -6.59
N SER A 121 0.76 -0.09 -5.98
CA SER A 121 0.92 -0.49 -4.57
C SER A 121 1.43 -1.93 -4.53
N GLY A 122 2.50 -2.16 -3.77
CA GLY A 122 3.15 -3.46 -3.68
C GLY A 122 3.13 -3.99 -2.25
N PHE A 123 2.79 -5.26 -2.10
CA PHE A 123 2.85 -6.00 -0.84
C PHE A 123 3.80 -7.19 -1.03
N THR A 124 4.94 -7.20 -0.35
CA THR A 124 5.96 -8.26 -0.48
C THR A 124 5.63 -9.52 0.33
N SER A 125 4.72 -9.38 1.28
CA SER A 125 4.23 -10.44 2.16
C SER A 125 2.70 -10.52 2.06
N LEU A 126 2.07 -11.21 3.01
CA LEU A 126 0.62 -11.39 3.03
C LEU A 126 -0.11 -10.04 3.14
N SER A 127 -1.10 -9.84 2.27
CA SER A 127 -2.14 -8.82 2.39
C SER A 127 -3.50 -9.51 2.51
N THR A 128 -4.39 -8.96 3.33
CA THR A 128 -5.73 -9.52 3.56
C THR A 128 -6.79 -8.47 3.25
N PHE A 129 -7.75 -8.83 2.40
CA PHE A 129 -8.86 -7.97 2.00
C PHE A 129 -10.18 -8.48 2.59
N TYR A 130 -10.58 -7.95 3.75
CA TYR A 130 -11.73 -8.46 4.51
C TYR A 130 -13.08 -8.38 3.78
N ASN A 131 -13.29 -7.34 2.97
CA ASN A 131 -14.52 -7.14 2.20
C ASN A 131 -14.39 -7.59 0.73
N GLY A 132 -13.28 -8.25 0.38
CA GLY A 132 -13.00 -8.75 -0.96
C GLY A 132 -11.98 -7.92 -1.76
N PHE A 133 -11.53 -8.51 -2.86
CA PHE A 133 -10.65 -7.90 -3.85
C PHE A 133 -11.44 -7.74 -5.15
N ILE A 134 -11.51 -6.51 -5.67
CA ILE A 134 -12.15 -6.19 -6.95
C ILE A 134 -11.09 -5.58 -7.85
N SER A 135 -10.97 -6.10 -9.06
CA SER A 135 -10.15 -5.49 -10.10
C SER A 135 -11.02 -5.19 -11.31
N SER A 136 -11.04 -3.92 -11.72
CA SER A 136 -11.77 -3.46 -12.91
C SER A 136 -11.02 -3.74 -14.21
N ALA A 137 -9.74 -4.07 -14.12
CA ALA A 137 -8.87 -4.39 -15.25
C ALA A 137 -8.34 -5.83 -15.12
N SER A 138 -7.46 -6.22 -16.04
CA SER A 138 -6.82 -7.54 -15.98
C SER A 138 -6.02 -7.71 -14.69
N SER A 139 -6.18 -8.88 -14.07
CA SER A 139 -5.40 -9.32 -12.91
C SER A 139 -4.85 -10.71 -13.17
N THR A 140 -3.61 -10.94 -12.77
CA THR A 140 -3.00 -12.27 -12.81
C THR A 140 -2.97 -12.81 -11.39
N LEU A 141 -3.67 -13.92 -11.15
CA LEU A 141 -3.60 -14.66 -9.91
C LEU A 141 -2.92 -16.00 -10.19
N THR A 142 -1.67 -16.15 -9.75
CA THR A 142 -0.86 -17.35 -10.01
C THR A 142 -1.39 -18.57 -9.27
N THR A 143 -1.88 -18.36 -8.05
CA THR A 143 -2.51 -19.39 -7.24
C THR A 143 -3.70 -18.79 -6.52
N LEU A 144 -4.85 -19.43 -6.65
CA LEU A 144 -6.00 -19.21 -5.78
C LEU A 144 -6.15 -20.49 -4.95
N SER A 145 -5.68 -20.45 -3.71
CA SER A 145 -5.82 -21.54 -2.76
C SER A 145 -6.76 -21.09 -1.65
N GLY A 146 -7.90 -21.79 -1.51
CA GLY A 146 -8.93 -21.48 -0.52
C GLY A 146 -10.31 -21.89 -1.00
N THR A 147 -11.19 -22.20 -0.05
CA THR A 147 -12.62 -22.39 -0.31
C THR A 147 -13.24 -21.03 -0.62
N THR A 148 -13.66 -20.82 -1.86
CA THR A 148 -14.53 -19.67 -2.16
C THR A 148 -15.83 -19.88 -1.39
N THR A 149 -16.12 -19.05 -0.40
CA THR A 149 -17.46 -19.01 0.22
C THR A 149 -18.50 -18.35 -0.67
N ALA A 150 -18.08 -17.81 -1.83
CA ALA A 150 -19.01 -17.48 -2.89
C ALA A 150 -19.74 -18.75 -3.29
N THR A 151 -21.07 -18.73 -3.21
CA THR A 151 -22.01 -19.83 -3.52
C THR A 151 -21.77 -20.53 -4.87
N PHE A 152 -20.89 -20.00 -5.71
CA PHE A 152 -20.61 -20.48 -7.06
C PHE A 152 -19.12 -20.54 -7.45
N GLY A 153 -18.14 -20.16 -6.63
CA GLY A 153 -16.73 -20.19 -7.08
C GLY A 153 -16.38 -19.22 -8.23
N VAL A 154 -15.64 -19.68 -9.25
CA VAL A 154 -15.18 -18.88 -10.40
C VAL A 154 -16.29 -18.76 -11.44
N LYS A 155 -16.80 -17.55 -11.71
CA LYS A 155 -17.80 -17.32 -12.78
C LYS A 155 -17.14 -16.93 -14.09
N VAL A 156 -17.61 -17.50 -15.20
CA VAL A 156 -17.23 -17.09 -16.56
C VAL A 156 -18.43 -16.42 -17.22
N GLY A 157 -18.27 -15.15 -17.64
CA GLY A 157 -19.33 -14.33 -18.22
C GLY A 157 -20.13 -13.53 -17.18
N SER A 158 -20.72 -12.40 -17.61
CA SER A 158 -21.42 -11.45 -16.73
C SER A 158 -22.68 -11.99 -16.06
N SER A 159 -23.24 -13.10 -16.56
CA SER A 159 -24.42 -13.78 -16.03
C SER A 159 -24.19 -15.28 -15.75
N GLY A 160 -22.94 -15.75 -15.76
CA GLY A 160 -22.62 -17.16 -15.61
C GLY A 160 -22.95 -17.73 -14.23
N THR A 161 -23.36 -18.99 -14.20
CA THR A 161 -23.21 -19.82 -13.00
C THR A 161 -21.72 -20.03 -12.77
N GLY A 162 -21.31 -20.09 -11.51
CA GLY A 162 -19.90 -20.30 -11.24
C GLY A 162 -19.51 -21.76 -11.34
N ILE A 163 -18.24 -21.96 -11.65
CA ILE A 163 -17.56 -23.21 -11.84
C ILE A 163 -17.13 -23.70 -10.46
N ASN A 164 -17.74 -24.79 -10.01
CA ASN A 164 -17.39 -25.52 -8.82
C ASN A 164 -16.17 -26.41 -9.06
N GLN A 165 -16.08 -27.06 -10.23
CA GLN A 165 -14.95 -27.92 -10.57
C GLN A 165 -14.69 -27.96 -12.08
N ILE A 166 -13.41 -27.96 -12.46
CA ILE A 166 -12.97 -28.37 -13.81
C ILE A 166 -12.25 -29.70 -13.68
N LEU A 167 -12.76 -30.69 -14.40
CA LEU A 167 -12.24 -32.04 -14.46
C LEU A 167 -11.61 -32.26 -15.84
N PHE A 168 -10.49 -32.96 -15.90
CA PHE A 168 -9.90 -33.43 -17.14
C PHE A 168 -9.60 -34.91 -17.01
N GLY A 169 -9.73 -35.64 -18.10
CA GLY A 169 -9.35 -37.04 -18.12
C GLY A 169 -9.35 -37.63 -19.50
N THR A 170 -9.14 -38.93 -19.51
CA THR A 170 -9.34 -39.78 -20.68
C THR A 170 -10.34 -40.87 -20.33
N CYS A 171 -10.95 -41.45 -21.35
CA CYS A 171 -11.77 -42.64 -21.20
C CYS A 171 -11.61 -43.54 -22.42
N SER A 172 -11.72 -44.86 -22.23
CA SER A 172 -11.75 -45.80 -23.35
C SER A 172 -13.17 -45.90 -23.90
N VAL A 173 -13.33 -45.63 -25.19
CA VAL A 173 -14.61 -45.71 -25.91
C VAL A 173 -14.57 -46.91 -26.83
N ASP A 174 -15.44 -47.88 -26.55
CA ASP A 174 -15.69 -49.04 -27.40
C ASP A 174 -16.99 -48.80 -28.18
N LEU A 175 -16.86 -48.38 -29.43
CA LEU A 175 -18.02 -48.13 -30.29
C LEU A 175 -18.56 -49.46 -30.81
N PRO A 176 -19.88 -49.68 -30.80
CA PRO A 176 -20.45 -50.89 -31.38
C PRO A 176 -20.21 -50.93 -32.89
N ASN A 177 -20.45 -52.08 -33.53
CA ASN A 177 -20.49 -52.16 -34.97
C ASN A 177 -21.56 -51.21 -35.55
N ILE A 178 -21.14 -50.14 -36.23
CA ILE A 178 -21.99 -49.07 -36.72
C ILE A 178 -22.32 -49.33 -38.19
N ALA A 179 -23.58 -49.65 -38.48
CA ALA A 179 -24.06 -49.79 -39.86
C ALA A 179 -23.91 -48.48 -40.65
N ALA A 180 -23.70 -48.57 -41.95
CA ALA A 180 -23.61 -47.40 -42.82
C ALA A 180 -24.84 -46.49 -42.71
N THR A 181 -24.61 -45.18 -42.71
CA THR A 181 -25.63 -44.13 -42.53
C THR A 181 -26.40 -44.20 -41.20
N THR A 182 -25.82 -44.79 -40.16
CA THR A 182 -26.43 -44.87 -38.83
C THR A 182 -25.51 -44.33 -37.73
N THR A 183 -26.08 -44.11 -36.54
CA THR A 183 -25.35 -43.64 -35.35
C THR A 183 -25.15 -44.80 -34.37
N GLY A 184 -23.90 -45.02 -33.97
CA GLY A 184 -23.55 -45.87 -32.84
C GLY A 184 -23.39 -45.03 -31.58
N VAL A 185 -23.77 -45.60 -30.44
CA VAL A 185 -23.65 -44.96 -29.14
C VAL A 185 -22.84 -45.87 -28.22
N ALA A 186 -21.88 -45.29 -27.52
CA ALA A 186 -21.06 -45.98 -26.54
C ALA A 186 -21.00 -45.18 -25.24
N THR A 187 -20.68 -45.87 -24.16
CA THR A 187 -20.42 -45.24 -22.86
C THR A 187 -19.00 -45.51 -22.45
N CYS A 188 -18.36 -44.51 -21.84
CA CYS A 188 -17.05 -44.66 -21.24
C CYS A 188 -17.07 -44.19 -19.78
N THR A 189 -16.18 -44.77 -18.98
CA THR A 189 -16.01 -44.40 -17.58
C THR A 189 -15.17 -43.12 -17.46
N ALA A 190 -15.71 -42.12 -16.79
CA ALA A 190 -15.10 -40.80 -16.59
C ALA A 190 -15.23 -40.38 -15.13
N THR A 191 -14.29 -40.82 -14.29
CA THR A 191 -14.33 -40.61 -12.84
C THR A 191 -14.51 -39.13 -12.47
N GLY A 192 -15.45 -38.86 -11.56
CA GLY A 192 -15.78 -37.52 -11.06
C GLY A 192 -16.89 -36.81 -11.86
N VAL A 193 -17.28 -37.34 -13.02
CA VAL A 193 -18.39 -36.79 -13.81
C VAL A 193 -19.73 -37.13 -13.15
N SER A 194 -20.65 -36.18 -13.11
CA SER A 194 -22.05 -36.35 -12.69
C SER A 194 -23.00 -36.02 -13.85
N SER A 195 -24.28 -36.37 -13.73
CA SER A 195 -25.28 -36.08 -14.78
C SER A 195 -25.52 -34.58 -15.04
N SER A 196 -25.12 -33.69 -14.15
CA SER A 196 -25.17 -32.24 -14.36
C SER A 196 -23.89 -31.66 -14.97
N THR A 197 -22.83 -32.46 -15.13
CA THR A 197 -21.53 -31.98 -15.63
C THR A 197 -21.62 -31.63 -17.10
N ARG A 198 -21.23 -30.41 -17.46
CA ARG A 198 -21.08 -30.02 -18.87
C ARG A 198 -19.78 -30.61 -19.38
N ILE A 199 -19.86 -31.42 -20.42
CA ILE A 199 -18.69 -32.12 -20.96
C ILE A 199 -18.31 -31.62 -22.35
N PHE A 200 -17.01 -31.63 -22.61
CA PHE A 200 -16.41 -31.48 -23.92
C PHE A 200 -15.55 -32.70 -24.16
N VAL A 201 -15.76 -33.38 -25.30
CA VAL A 201 -15.06 -34.61 -25.64
C VAL A 201 -14.40 -34.46 -26.99
N THR A 202 -13.17 -34.94 -27.09
CA THR A 202 -12.41 -34.99 -28.35
C THR A 202 -12.13 -36.45 -28.68
N GLY A 203 -12.77 -36.92 -29.76
CA GLY A 203 -12.47 -38.25 -30.33
C GLY A 203 -11.04 -38.29 -30.86
N TYR A 204 -10.34 -39.39 -30.60
CA TYR A 204 -8.97 -39.60 -31.05
C TYR A 204 -8.90 -40.85 -31.93
N ASN A 205 -8.23 -40.74 -33.07
CA ASN A 205 -7.99 -41.83 -34.01
C ASN A 205 -9.28 -42.55 -34.48
N LEU A 206 -10.28 -41.78 -34.92
CA LEU A 206 -11.52 -42.34 -35.46
C LEU A 206 -11.25 -43.08 -36.78
N PRO A 207 -11.83 -44.28 -37.01
CA PRO A 207 -11.72 -44.96 -38.28
C PRO A 207 -12.28 -44.15 -39.45
N THR A 208 -11.84 -44.46 -40.67
CA THR A 208 -12.40 -43.88 -41.90
C THR A 208 -13.91 -44.04 -41.92
N PHE A 209 -14.63 -42.98 -42.30
CA PHE A 209 -16.09 -42.88 -42.31
C PHE A 209 -16.79 -42.77 -40.95
N ILE A 210 -16.06 -42.76 -39.82
CA ILE A 210 -16.66 -42.48 -38.52
C ILE A 210 -16.47 -41.01 -38.15
N VAL A 211 -17.57 -40.35 -37.79
CA VAL A 211 -17.59 -38.95 -37.36
C VAL A 211 -18.18 -38.89 -35.95
N PHE A 212 -17.44 -38.32 -35.00
CA PHE A 212 -17.98 -38.01 -33.67
C PHE A 212 -19.07 -36.94 -33.79
N THR A 213 -20.25 -37.20 -33.23
CA THR A 213 -21.42 -36.30 -33.36
C THR A 213 -21.81 -35.61 -32.06
N GLY A 214 -21.41 -36.14 -30.91
CA GLY A 214 -21.68 -35.48 -29.64
C GLY A 214 -21.44 -36.38 -28.44
N ALA A 215 -21.44 -35.77 -27.27
CA ALA A 215 -21.31 -36.46 -26.00
C ALA A 215 -22.22 -35.81 -24.94
N SER A 216 -22.70 -36.60 -24.00
CA SER A 216 -23.37 -36.13 -22.79
C SER A 216 -22.89 -36.88 -21.56
N SER A 217 -22.86 -36.22 -20.41
CA SER A 217 -22.86 -36.91 -19.12
C SER A 217 -24.26 -37.47 -18.90
N THR A 218 -24.36 -38.74 -18.51
CA THR A 218 -25.66 -39.42 -18.35
C THR A 218 -25.87 -39.98 -16.96
N ALA A 219 -24.79 -40.31 -16.25
CA ALA A 219 -24.79 -40.80 -14.89
C ALA A 219 -23.48 -40.44 -14.18
N VAL A 220 -23.38 -40.83 -12.92
CA VAL A 220 -22.11 -40.76 -12.18
C VAL A 220 -21.05 -41.58 -12.91
N ASP A 221 -19.87 -41.00 -13.03
CA ASP A 221 -18.68 -41.55 -13.68
C ASP A 221 -18.91 -42.01 -15.13
N THR A 222 -19.92 -41.49 -15.83
CA THR A 222 -20.32 -41.98 -17.14
C THR A 222 -20.48 -40.86 -18.16
N ILE A 223 -19.72 -40.95 -19.24
CA ILE A 223 -19.91 -40.15 -20.45
C ILE A 223 -20.47 -41.07 -21.53
N GLN A 224 -21.58 -40.66 -22.13
CA GLN A 224 -22.11 -41.27 -23.35
C GLN A 224 -21.61 -40.47 -24.55
N VAL A 225 -21.13 -41.16 -25.57
CA VAL A 225 -20.69 -40.58 -26.84
C VAL A 225 -21.45 -41.19 -27.99
N ALA A 226 -21.66 -40.39 -29.03
CA ALA A 226 -22.29 -40.81 -30.27
C ALA A 226 -21.32 -40.59 -31.44
N ALA A 227 -21.30 -41.56 -32.34
CA ALA A 227 -20.53 -41.48 -33.58
C ALA A 227 -21.41 -41.95 -34.75
N PHE A 228 -21.32 -41.25 -35.87
CA PHE A 228 -22.09 -41.52 -37.07
C PHE A 228 -21.19 -42.10 -38.16
N ASN A 229 -21.64 -43.19 -38.78
CA ASN A 229 -20.98 -43.76 -39.93
C ASN A 229 -21.51 -43.09 -41.21
N ILE A 230 -20.69 -42.24 -41.84
CA ILE A 230 -21.03 -41.53 -43.09
C ILE A 230 -20.95 -42.42 -44.34
N GLY A 231 -20.54 -43.69 -44.20
CA GLY A 231 -20.39 -44.61 -45.31
C GLY A 231 -21.69 -44.77 -46.11
N SER A 232 -21.58 -44.84 -47.44
CA SER A 232 -22.72 -45.02 -48.36
C SER A 232 -22.71 -46.42 -48.94
N GLN A 233 -23.80 -47.16 -48.76
CA GLN A 233 -23.93 -48.53 -49.28
C GLN A 233 -23.82 -48.60 -50.82
N ASN A 234 -24.08 -47.50 -51.51
CA ASN A 234 -24.16 -47.45 -52.97
C ASN A 234 -22.79 -47.30 -53.66
N SER A 235 -21.68 -47.18 -52.93
CA SER A 235 -20.36 -46.85 -53.51
C SER A 235 -19.24 -47.82 -53.11
N GLY A 236 -19.56 -48.97 -52.50
CA GLY A 236 -18.56 -49.87 -51.92
C GLY A 236 -17.85 -49.32 -50.66
N ALA A 237 -18.23 -48.10 -50.23
CA ALA A 237 -17.72 -47.38 -49.06
C ALA A 237 -18.75 -47.37 -47.90
N GLY A 238 -19.49 -48.46 -47.70
CA GLY A 238 -20.68 -48.49 -46.83
C GLY A 238 -20.89 -49.81 -46.10
N ALA A 239 -19.80 -50.52 -45.77
CA ALA A 239 -19.91 -51.62 -44.82
C ALA A 239 -20.16 -51.07 -43.40
N ALA A 240 -20.77 -51.89 -42.56
CA ALA A 240 -20.74 -51.63 -41.13
C ALA A 240 -19.28 -51.56 -40.68
N VAL A 241 -18.93 -50.53 -39.91
CA VAL A 241 -17.59 -50.35 -39.36
C VAL A 241 -17.66 -50.79 -37.91
N ASN A 242 -16.76 -51.69 -37.52
CA ASN A 242 -16.54 -52.06 -36.13
C ASN A 242 -15.23 -51.42 -35.66
N PRO A 243 -15.28 -50.23 -35.03
CA PRO A 243 -14.08 -49.55 -34.57
C PRO A 243 -13.41 -50.34 -33.46
N ASP A 244 -12.08 -50.38 -33.44
CA ASP A 244 -11.38 -50.81 -32.24
C ASP A 244 -11.58 -49.79 -31.11
N PRO A 245 -11.56 -50.22 -29.84
CA PRO A 245 -11.64 -49.29 -28.70
C PRO A 245 -10.54 -48.24 -28.76
N THR A 246 -10.91 -46.97 -28.61
CA THR A 246 -9.98 -45.83 -28.67
C THR A 246 -10.04 -45.00 -27.40
N THR A 247 -8.92 -44.41 -27.00
CA THR A 247 -8.85 -43.54 -25.81
C THR A 247 -9.18 -42.11 -26.21
N TRP A 248 -10.26 -41.56 -25.67
CA TRP A 248 -10.72 -40.20 -25.97
C TRP A 248 -10.40 -39.27 -24.80
N PHE A 249 -10.21 -37.98 -25.10
CA PHE A 249 -9.96 -36.95 -24.10
C PHE A 249 -11.25 -36.23 -23.76
N TRP A 250 -11.43 -35.88 -22.49
CA TRP A 250 -12.59 -35.15 -22.04
C TRP A 250 -12.25 -34.07 -21.01
N MET A 251 -13.07 -33.02 -21.00
CA MET A 251 -13.10 -31.95 -20.01
C MET A 251 -14.51 -31.84 -19.46
N GLY A 252 -14.66 -31.81 -18.14
CA GLY A 252 -15.91 -31.62 -17.42
C GLY A 252 -15.92 -30.29 -16.66
N ILE A 253 -17.04 -29.57 -16.70
CA ILE A 253 -17.27 -28.36 -15.92
C ILE A 253 -18.52 -28.59 -15.05
N GLN A 254 -18.36 -28.48 -13.74
CA GLN A 254 -19.41 -28.57 -12.73
C GLN A 254 -19.68 -27.22 -12.10
#